data_AF-L1NNI5-F1
#
_entry.id   AF-L1NNI5-F1
#
_cell.length_a   1.000
_cell.length_b   1.000
_cell.length_c   1.000
_cell.angle_alpha   90.00
_cell.angle_beta   90.00
_cell.angle_gamma   90.00
#
_symmetry.space_group_name_H-M   'P 1'
#
loop_
_entity.id
_entity.type
_entity.pdbx_description
1 polymer ?
#
loop_
_entity_poly.entity_id
_entity_poly.type
_entity_poly.pdbx_seq_one_letter_code
_entity_poly.pdbx_strand_id
1 'polypeptide(L)'
;MIGFEVIINKETFVGGVQDGVISVIIDRLLLGSRNELTISFGGYDVKANNSIHWLKNELFLGDKITIKVIEVMDNISIPIETKSHRETNFKHPSNIGLQLSVKGEVIPANITKGSIHLIATVLNDKNKSEIELDFIIIEHIDNEDTSKHCYKNTLALGDVLTIEVKE
;
A
#
# COMPACT_ATOMS: atom_id res chain seq x y z
N MET A 1 10.88 10.88 -13.69
CA MET A 1 11.01 10.60 -12.23
C MET A 1 10.61 9.17 -11.95
N ILE A 2 10.97 8.59 -10.80
CA ILE A 2 10.47 7.26 -10.42
C ILE A 2 9.13 7.40 -9.68
N GLY A 3 8.21 6.47 -9.91
CA GLY A 3 6.93 6.41 -9.21
C GLY A 3 6.34 5.02 -9.25
N PHE A 4 5.04 4.93 -9.01
CA PHE A 4 4.32 3.67 -9.02
C PHE A 4 3.21 3.65 -10.07
N GLU A 5 3.08 2.50 -10.72
CA GLU A 5 1.84 2.07 -11.35
C GLU A 5 1.15 1.08 -10.41
N VAL A 6 -0.06 1.40 -9.98
CA VAL A 6 -0.90 0.56 -9.13
C VAL A 6 -2.10 0.07 -9.94
N ILE A 7 -2.29 -1.24 -9.99
CA ILE A 7 -3.39 -1.88 -10.73
C ILE A 7 -4.26 -2.62 -9.72
N ILE A 8 -5.54 -2.29 -9.68
CA ILE A 8 -6.57 -2.96 -8.86
C ILE A 8 -7.82 -3.19 -9.70
N ASN A 9 -8.33 -4.42 -9.72
CA ASN A 9 -9.59 -4.75 -10.41
C ASN A 9 -9.71 -4.25 -11.87
N LYS A 10 -8.58 -4.25 -12.60
CA LYS A 10 -8.40 -3.76 -13.99
C LYS A 10 -8.35 -2.23 -14.15
N GLU A 11 -8.46 -1.48 -13.07
CA GLU A 11 -8.18 -0.04 -13.05
C GLU A 11 -6.69 0.19 -12.77
N THR A 12 -6.12 1.18 -13.46
CA THR A 12 -4.70 1.52 -13.36
C THR A 12 -4.55 2.96 -12.88
N PHE A 13 -3.72 3.15 -11.85
CA PHE A 13 -3.39 4.44 -11.26
C PHE A 13 -1.88 4.66 -11.34
N VAL A 14 -1.46 5.81 -11.86
CA VAL A 14 -0.05 6.18 -11.96
C VAL A 14 0.19 7.41 -11.10
N GLY A 15 1.16 7.32 -10.19
CA GLY A 15 1.51 8.40 -9.28
C GLY A 15 3.00 8.66 -9.30
N GLY A 16 3.35 9.95 -9.31
CA GLY A 16 4.70 10.45 -9.47
C GLY A 16 4.82 11.87 -8.92
N VAL A 17 5.92 12.16 -8.22
CA VAL A 17 6.28 13.48 -7.69
C VAL A 17 7.78 13.66 -7.91
N GLN A 18 8.19 14.80 -8.47
CA GLN A 18 9.58 15.04 -8.87
C GLN A 18 10.52 15.26 -7.67
N ASP A 19 10.01 15.93 -6.64
CA ASP A 19 10.73 16.26 -5.40
C ASP A 19 9.77 16.04 -4.24
N GLY A 20 9.92 14.92 -3.54
CA GLY A 20 8.98 14.50 -2.50
C GLY A 20 8.85 12.99 -2.36
N VAL A 21 7.75 12.57 -1.74
CA VAL A 21 7.50 11.17 -1.38
C VAL A 21 6.21 10.66 -1.99
N ILE A 22 6.21 9.41 -2.40
CA ILE A 22 5.08 8.68 -2.94
C ILE A 22 4.97 7.38 -2.16
N SER A 23 3.78 7.01 -1.70
CA SER A 23 3.56 5.75 -1.00
C SER A 23 2.30 5.04 -1.46
N VAL A 24 2.40 3.72 -1.61
CA VAL A 24 1.27 2.81 -1.67
C VAL A 24 1.21 2.05 -0.35
N ILE A 25 0.08 2.18 0.34
CA ILE A 25 -0.14 1.62 1.67
C ILE A 25 -1.34 0.68 1.58
N ILE A 26 -1.18 -0.57 2.00
CA ILE A 26 -2.28 -1.53 2.18
C ILE A 26 -2.34 -1.89 3.65
N ASP A 27 -3.47 -1.61 4.29
CA ASP A 27 -3.68 -1.74 5.72
C ASP A 27 -4.82 -2.69 6.02
N ARG A 28 -4.53 -3.74 6.81
CA ARG A 28 -5.51 -4.63 7.44
C ARG A 28 -5.57 -4.31 8.93
N LEU A 29 -6.75 -4.05 9.48
CA LEU A 29 -6.95 -3.79 10.91
C LEU A 29 -8.03 -4.70 11.50
N LEU A 30 -7.66 -5.57 12.45
CA LEU A 30 -8.58 -6.44 13.19
C LEU A 30 -8.45 -6.17 14.70
N LEU A 31 -9.19 -5.19 15.21
CA LEU A 31 -9.14 -4.78 16.62
C LEU A 31 -10.54 -4.59 17.20
N GLY A 32 -10.98 -5.54 18.04
CA GLY A 32 -12.29 -5.48 18.67
C GLY A 32 -13.41 -5.51 17.62
N SER A 33 -14.17 -4.42 17.50
CA SER A 33 -15.22 -4.28 16.48
C SER A 33 -14.70 -3.75 15.14
N ARG A 34 -13.47 -3.22 15.09
CA ARG A 34 -12.86 -2.73 13.86
C ARG A 34 -12.32 -3.88 13.05
N ASN A 35 -12.77 -3.95 11.81
CA ASN A 35 -12.39 -4.98 10.87
C ASN A 35 -12.32 -4.39 9.47
N GLU A 36 -11.20 -3.72 9.20
CA GLU A 36 -11.01 -2.90 8.01
C GLU A 36 -9.88 -3.50 7.15
N LEU A 37 -9.99 -3.31 5.85
CA LEU A 37 -8.95 -3.58 4.89
C LEU A 37 -8.99 -2.52 3.78
N THR A 38 -7.92 -1.76 3.64
CA THR A 38 -7.89 -0.59 2.74
C THR A 38 -6.60 -0.49 1.95
N ILE A 39 -6.66 0.25 0.84
CA ILE A 39 -5.51 0.73 0.09
C ILE A 39 -5.53 2.25 0.01
N SER A 40 -4.37 2.87 0.15
CA SER A 40 -4.14 4.29 -0.11
C SER A 40 -2.91 4.44 -1.01
N PHE A 41 -3.07 5.18 -2.10
CA PHE A 41 -1.97 5.59 -2.97
C PHE A 41 -1.94 7.12 -3.01
N GLY A 42 -0.85 7.69 -2.53
CA GLY A 42 -0.69 9.13 -2.47
C GLY A 42 0.76 9.53 -2.31
N GLY A 43 0.97 10.83 -2.09
CA GLY A 43 2.29 11.39 -1.93
C GLY A 43 2.23 12.82 -1.39
N TYR A 44 3.40 13.40 -1.23
CA TYR A 44 3.56 14.79 -0.85
C TYR A 44 4.60 15.44 -1.77
N ASP A 45 4.20 16.54 -2.41
CA ASP A 45 5.06 17.36 -3.27
C ASP A 45 5.67 18.49 -2.46
N VAL A 46 7.00 18.47 -2.32
CA VAL A 46 7.74 19.45 -1.53
C VAL A 46 7.66 20.85 -2.16
N LYS A 47 7.66 20.93 -3.49
CA LYS A 47 7.65 22.21 -4.22
C LYS A 47 6.27 22.87 -4.12
N ALA A 48 5.20 22.09 -4.26
CA ALA A 48 3.83 22.57 -4.14
C ALA A 48 3.35 22.66 -2.68
N ASN A 49 4.08 22.04 -1.74
CA ASN A 49 3.73 21.93 -0.33
C ASN A 49 2.30 21.40 -0.12
N ASN A 50 1.96 20.32 -0.81
CA ASN A 50 0.64 19.71 -0.73
C ASN A 50 0.68 18.18 -0.77
N SER A 51 -0.33 17.58 -0.15
CA SER A 51 -0.59 16.15 -0.25
C SER A 51 -1.43 15.85 -1.49
N ILE A 52 -1.11 14.75 -2.15
CA ILE A 52 -1.76 14.27 -3.37
C ILE A 52 -2.27 12.86 -3.10
N HIS A 53 -3.49 12.55 -3.54
CA HIS A 53 -4.06 11.21 -3.45
C HIS A 53 -4.55 10.78 -4.83
N TRP A 54 -4.18 9.59 -5.27
CA TRP A 54 -4.63 9.01 -6.55
C TRP A 54 -5.62 7.87 -6.34
N LEU A 55 -5.52 7.15 -5.22
CA LEU A 55 -6.39 6.04 -4.88
C LEU A 55 -6.64 6.01 -3.37
N LYS A 56 -7.89 5.77 -2.97
CA LYS A 56 -8.25 5.43 -1.59
C LYS A 56 -9.52 4.58 -1.57
N ASN A 57 -9.36 3.27 -1.42
CA ASN A 57 -10.45 2.31 -1.51
C ASN A 57 -10.42 1.29 -0.36
N GLU A 58 -11.57 0.72 -0.05
CA GLU A 58 -11.67 -0.54 0.68
C GLU A 58 -11.29 -1.70 -0.26
N LEU A 59 -10.72 -2.76 0.31
CA LEU A 59 -10.38 -3.98 -0.42
C LEU A 59 -11.22 -5.15 0.10
N PHE A 60 -11.58 -6.06 -0.79
CA PHE A 60 -12.42 -7.22 -0.49
C PHE A 60 -11.69 -8.54 -0.76
N LEU A 61 -12.24 -9.63 -0.24
CA LEU A 61 -11.71 -10.97 -0.50
C LEU A 61 -11.61 -11.22 -2.00
N GLY A 62 -10.45 -11.70 -2.46
CA GLY A 62 -10.17 -11.94 -3.86
C GLY A 62 -9.62 -10.74 -4.63
N ASP A 63 -9.58 -9.54 -4.03
CA ASP A 63 -8.91 -8.40 -4.65
C ASP A 63 -7.42 -8.71 -4.84
N LYS A 64 -6.94 -8.33 -6.03
CA LYS A 64 -5.55 -8.47 -6.44
C LYS A 64 -5.00 -7.12 -6.86
N ILE A 65 -3.94 -6.72 -6.18
CA ILE A 65 -3.26 -5.44 -6.36
C ILE A 65 -1.89 -5.72 -6.95
N THR A 66 -1.54 -5.07 -8.05
CA THR A 66 -0.16 -5.09 -8.59
C THR A 66 0.44 -3.71 -8.42
N ILE A 67 1.64 -3.64 -7.84
CA ILE A 67 2.42 -2.40 -7.73
C ILE A 67 3.69 -2.58 -8.56
N LYS A 68 3.93 -1.66 -9.50
CA LYS A 68 5.15 -1.64 -10.31
C LYS A 68 5.92 -0.36 -10.06
N VAL A 69 7.24 -0.50 -9.94
CA VAL A 69 8.15 0.64 -9.93
C VAL A 69 8.41 1.04 -11.37
N ILE A 70 8.02 2.26 -11.75
CA ILE A 70 8.13 2.73 -13.13
C ILE A 70 8.82 4.09 -13.21
N GLU A 71 9.36 4.38 -14.39
CA GLU A 71 9.68 5.75 -14.77
C GLU A 71 8.38 6.44 -15.19
N VAL A 72 8.07 7.55 -14.54
CA VAL A 72 6.90 8.39 -14.82
C VAL A 72 7.36 9.59 -15.64
N MET A 73 6.76 9.74 -16.82
CA MET A 73 6.97 10.87 -17.73
C MET A 73 5.81 11.86 -17.58
N ASP A 74 4.70 11.65 -18.29
CA ASP A 74 3.58 12.61 -18.34
C ASP A 74 2.20 11.99 -18.06
N ASN A 75 2.12 10.70 -17.73
CA ASN A 75 0.87 9.94 -17.60
C ASN A 75 0.36 9.80 -16.16
N ILE A 76 0.61 10.81 -15.31
CA ILE A 76 0.16 10.80 -13.91
C ILE A 76 -1.37 10.87 -13.86
N SER A 77 -1.97 10.00 -13.06
CA SER A 77 -3.41 10.01 -12.83
C SER A 77 -3.86 11.33 -12.19
N ILE A 78 -5.08 11.75 -12.52
CA ILE A 78 -5.68 12.94 -11.92
C ILE A 78 -5.88 12.68 -10.42
N PRO A 79 -5.37 13.56 -9.53
CA PRO A 79 -5.59 13.41 -8.10
C PRO A 79 -7.08 13.45 -7.76
N ILE A 80 -7.50 12.61 -6.83
CA ILE A 80 -8.85 12.64 -6.28
C ILE A 80 -8.93 13.70 -5.19
N GLU A 81 -10.01 14.49 -5.21
CA GLU A 81 -10.36 15.25 -4.01
C GLU A 81 -10.68 14.26 -2.90
N THR A 82 -10.02 14.39 -1.76
CA THR A 82 -10.34 13.62 -0.55
C THR A 82 -11.72 14.01 -0.06
N LYS A 83 -12.77 13.45 -0.66
CA LYS A 83 -14.08 13.36 -0.01
C LYS A 83 -13.88 12.49 1.24
N SER A 84 -14.49 12.89 2.35
CA SER A 84 -14.45 12.11 3.59
C SER A 84 -14.77 10.66 3.24
N HIS A 85 -13.80 9.76 3.42
CA HIS A 85 -13.99 8.34 3.18
C HIS A 85 -15.18 7.92 4.04
N ARG A 86 -16.31 7.62 3.41
CA ARG A 86 -17.44 7.03 4.13
C ARG A 86 -17.01 5.61 4.38
N GLU A 87 -16.60 5.33 5.61
CA GLU A 87 -16.49 3.96 6.12
C GLU A 87 -17.75 3.23 5.66
N THR A 88 -17.60 2.27 4.75
CA THR A 88 -18.72 1.36 4.54
C THR A 88 -18.75 0.50 5.80
N ASN A 89 -19.93 0.27 6.37
CA ASN A 89 -20.06 -0.60 7.55
C ASN A 89 -19.79 -2.08 7.21
N PHE A 90 -19.00 -2.36 6.17
CA PHE A 90 -18.70 -3.70 5.71
C PHE A 90 -17.73 -4.36 6.68
N LYS A 91 -18.18 -5.46 7.29
CA LYS A 91 -17.32 -6.27 8.14
C LYS A 91 -16.73 -7.40 7.32
N HIS A 92 -15.41 -7.37 7.14
CA HIS A 92 -14.68 -8.49 6.57
C HIS A 92 -14.83 -9.76 7.44
N PRO A 93 -14.76 -10.97 6.85
CA PRO A 93 -14.44 -12.17 7.60
C PRO A 93 -13.15 -12.01 8.41
N SER A 94 -13.09 -12.56 9.62
CA SER A 94 -11.93 -12.42 10.51
C SER A 94 -10.70 -13.18 10.03
N ASN A 95 -10.88 -14.21 9.21
CA ASN A 95 -9.83 -15.04 8.63
C ASN A 95 -9.14 -14.40 7.41
N ILE A 96 -9.53 -13.20 6.99
CA ILE A 96 -8.86 -12.54 5.86
C ILE A 96 -7.47 -12.04 6.26
N GLY A 97 -6.47 -12.46 5.50
CA GLY A 97 -5.11 -11.95 5.49
C GLY A 97 -4.66 -11.45 4.12
N LEU A 98 -3.34 -11.28 4.00
CA LEU A 98 -2.66 -10.74 2.83
C LEU A 98 -1.56 -11.68 2.38
N GLN A 99 -1.43 -11.86 1.07
CA GLN A 99 -0.32 -12.62 0.48
C GLN A 99 0.50 -11.70 -0.44
N LEU A 100 1.74 -11.42 -0.05
CA LEU A 100 2.71 -10.70 -0.86
C LEU A 100 3.43 -11.69 -1.80
N SER A 101 3.48 -11.35 -3.09
CA SER A 101 4.37 -11.99 -4.06
C SER A 101 5.37 -10.98 -4.59
N VAL A 102 6.67 -11.22 -4.36
CA VAL A 102 7.75 -10.29 -4.73
C VAL A 102 9.03 -11.07 -5.03
N LYS A 103 9.71 -10.77 -6.14
CA LYS A 103 11.00 -11.40 -6.52
C LYS A 103 11.01 -12.94 -6.47
N GLY A 104 9.88 -13.58 -6.76
CA GLY A 104 9.71 -15.04 -6.72
C GLY A 104 9.40 -15.62 -5.34
N GLU A 105 9.40 -14.79 -4.29
CA GLU A 105 8.97 -15.16 -2.95
C GLU A 105 7.46 -14.93 -2.78
N VAL A 106 6.83 -15.81 -2.01
CA VAL A 106 5.41 -15.70 -1.61
C VAL A 106 5.35 -15.69 -0.09
N ILE A 107 4.87 -14.58 0.48
CA ILE A 107 4.92 -14.30 1.91
C ILE A 107 3.48 -14.08 2.40
N PRO A 108 2.88 -15.06 3.11
CA PRO A 108 1.56 -14.90 3.70
C PRO A 108 1.65 -14.12 5.02
N ALA A 109 0.62 -13.32 5.30
CA ALA A 109 0.42 -12.62 6.55
C ALA A 109 -1.05 -12.77 6.98
N ASN A 110 -1.23 -13.32 8.18
CA ASN A 110 -2.53 -13.50 8.83
C ASN A 110 -2.43 -12.98 10.26
N ILE A 111 -3.54 -12.50 10.80
CA ILE A 111 -3.65 -12.02 12.18
C ILE A 111 -4.94 -12.53 12.81
N THR A 112 -4.92 -12.72 14.12
CA THR A 112 -6.12 -12.98 14.92
C THR A 112 -6.65 -11.72 15.60
N LYS A 113 -5.75 -10.81 15.96
CA LYS A 113 -6.02 -9.47 16.51
C LYS A 113 -4.79 -8.59 16.30
N GLY A 114 -4.96 -7.40 15.74
CA GLY A 114 -3.86 -6.48 15.42
C GLY A 114 -3.99 -5.85 14.04
N SER A 115 -2.87 -5.68 13.34
CA SER A 115 -2.82 -5.13 11.99
C SER A 115 -1.74 -5.74 11.09
N ILE A 116 -1.93 -5.59 9.78
CA ILE A 116 -0.94 -5.91 8.75
C ILE A 116 -0.78 -4.66 7.90
N HIS A 117 0.47 -4.26 7.63
CA HIS A 117 0.81 -3.09 6.85
C HIS A 117 1.77 -3.49 5.73
N LEU A 118 1.42 -3.21 4.49
CA LEU A 118 2.37 -3.16 3.39
C LEU A 118 2.56 -1.72 2.95
N ILE A 119 3.81 -1.26 2.95
CA ILE A 119 4.17 0.12 2.63
C ILE A 119 5.27 0.07 1.57
N ALA A 120 4.93 0.48 0.35
CA ALA A 120 5.89 0.72 -0.71
C ALA A 120 6.08 2.23 -0.86
N THR A 121 7.30 2.73 -0.73
CA THR A 121 7.61 4.17 -0.75
C THR A 121 8.68 4.49 -1.78
N VAL A 122 8.49 5.55 -2.55
CA VAL A 122 9.53 6.21 -3.36
C VAL A 122 9.80 7.57 -2.74
N LEU A 123 11.05 7.83 -2.39
CA LEU A 123 11.57 9.15 -2.07
C LEU A 123 12.36 9.65 -3.28
N ASN A 124 11.85 10.69 -3.94
CA ASN A 124 12.54 11.37 -5.03
C ASN A 124 13.16 12.67 -4.51
N ASP A 125 14.47 12.82 -4.71
CA ASP A 125 15.20 14.06 -4.48
C ASP A 125 16.06 14.31 -5.71
N LYS A 126 15.66 15.27 -6.56
CA LYS A 126 16.32 15.83 -7.77
C LYS A 126 17.24 14.91 -8.60
N ASN A 127 18.28 14.36 -8.00
CA ASN A 127 19.31 13.52 -8.59
C ASN A 127 19.25 12.04 -8.20
N LYS A 128 18.40 11.64 -7.24
CA LYS A 128 18.29 10.29 -6.70
C LYS A 128 16.85 9.90 -6.38
N SER A 129 16.61 8.60 -6.43
CA SER A 129 15.37 7.97 -5.99
C SER A 129 15.71 6.81 -5.08
N GLU A 130 15.11 6.77 -3.89
CA GLU A 130 15.20 5.66 -2.95
C GLU A 130 13.84 4.98 -2.87
N ILE A 131 13.81 3.64 -2.93
CA ILE A 131 12.57 2.89 -3.02
C ILE A 131 12.58 1.78 -1.99
N GLU A 132 11.68 1.86 -1.03
CA GLU A 132 11.62 0.93 0.09
C GLU A 132 10.29 0.18 0.07
N LEU A 133 10.35 -1.10 0.46
CA LEU A 133 9.19 -1.94 0.71
C LEU A 133 9.30 -2.52 2.11
N ASP A 134 8.30 -2.25 2.93
CA ASP A 134 8.10 -2.85 4.23
C ASP A 134 6.77 -3.63 4.26
N PHE A 135 6.82 -4.84 4.78
CA PHE A 135 5.65 -5.67 5.07
C PHE A 135 5.71 -6.13 6.51
N ILE A 136 4.79 -5.63 7.34
CA ILE A 136 4.85 -5.71 8.79
C ILE A 136 3.54 -6.26 9.33
N ILE A 137 3.64 -7.15 10.31
CA ILE A 137 2.51 -7.58 11.13
C ILE A 137 2.70 -6.98 12.52
N ILE A 138 1.62 -6.45 13.10
CA ILE A 138 1.54 -6.06 14.50
C ILE A 138 0.44 -6.92 15.13
N GLU A 139 0.81 -7.86 16.00
CA GLU A 139 -0.16 -8.68 16.74
C GLU A 139 -0.37 -8.13 18.13
N HIS A 140 -1.63 -8.08 18.56
CA HIS A 140 -2.01 -7.62 19.88
C HIS A 140 -2.42 -8.81 20.74
N ILE A 141 -1.56 -9.17 21.69
CA ILE A 141 -1.68 -10.36 22.55
C ILE A 141 -1.63 -9.89 24.00
N ASP A 142 -2.61 -10.27 24.82
CA ASP A 142 -2.63 -9.99 26.28
C ASP A 142 -2.38 -8.53 26.71
N ASN A 143 -2.87 -7.57 25.92
CA ASN A 143 -2.67 -6.11 26.08
C ASN A 143 -1.26 -5.61 25.75
N GLU A 144 -0.43 -6.43 25.10
CA GLU A 144 0.87 -6.05 24.56
C GLU A 144 0.86 -6.13 23.02
N ASP A 145 1.61 -5.23 22.39
CA ASP A 145 1.79 -5.22 20.94
C ASP A 145 3.15 -5.85 20.60
N THR A 146 3.13 -6.81 19.68
CA THR A 146 4.34 -7.43 19.13
C THR A 146 4.42 -7.14 17.64
N SER A 147 5.58 -6.67 17.18
CA SER A 147 5.80 -6.36 15.76
C SER A 147 6.75 -7.35 15.10
N LYS A 148 6.45 -7.70 13.86
CA LYS A 148 7.27 -8.60 13.04
C LYS A 148 7.37 -8.04 11.62
N HIS A 149 8.60 -7.78 11.18
CA HIS A 149 8.86 -7.55 9.76
C HIS A 149 8.82 -8.89 9.02
N CYS A 150 7.82 -9.07 8.17
CA CYS A 150 7.67 -10.22 7.29
C CYS A 150 8.54 -10.08 6.06
N TYR A 151 8.72 -8.86 5.57
CA TYR A 151 9.60 -8.54 4.46
C TYR A 151 10.09 -7.10 4.58
N LYS A 152 11.37 -6.88 4.29
CA LYS A 152 11.95 -5.54 4.17
C LYS A 152 13.01 -5.56 3.08
N ASN A 153 12.85 -4.74 2.05
CA ASN A 153 13.81 -4.68 0.96
C ASN A 153 13.78 -3.35 0.22
N THR A 154 14.85 -3.07 -0.49
CA THR A 154 14.91 -1.99 -1.48
C THR A 154 14.40 -2.51 -2.82
N LEU A 155 13.55 -1.72 -3.48
CA LEU A 155 13.07 -2.01 -4.83
C LEU A 155 13.90 -1.23 -5.87
N ALA A 156 13.91 -1.75 -7.09
CA ALA A 156 14.54 -1.11 -8.24
C ALA A 156 13.51 -0.76 -9.32
N LEU A 157 13.88 0.15 -10.23
CA LEU A 157 13.09 0.42 -11.44
C LEU A 157 12.81 -0.90 -12.19
N GLY A 158 11.53 -1.13 -12.51
CA GLY A 158 11.07 -2.36 -13.17
C GLY A 158 10.66 -3.47 -12.21
N ASP A 159 10.91 -3.35 -10.89
CA ASP A 159 10.39 -4.30 -9.91
C ASP A 159 8.87 -4.29 -9.90
N VAL A 160 8.30 -5.49 -9.75
CA VAL A 160 6.85 -5.72 -9.65
C VAL A 160 6.57 -6.56 -8.42
N LEU A 161 5.55 -6.16 -7.67
CA LEU A 161 5.01 -6.95 -6.57
C LEU A 161 3.49 -7.08 -6.74
N THR A 162 2.94 -8.15 -6.16
CA THR A 162 1.49 -8.38 -6.11
C THR A 162 1.06 -8.63 -4.68
N ILE A 163 -0.09 -8.07 -4.31
CA ILE A 163 -0.81 -8.39 -3.07
C ILE A 163 -2.15 -9.00 -3.43
N GLU A 164 -2.46 -10.14 -2.81
CA GLU A 164 -3.75 -10.80 -2.91
C GLU A 164 -4.41 -10.87 -1.53
N VAL A 165 -5.69 -10.50 -1.47
CA VAL A 165 -6.53 -10.63 -0.28
C VAL A 165 -7.10 -12.04 -0.23
N LYS A 166 -6.73 -12.84 0.78
CA LYS A 166 -7.06 -14.26 0.88
C LYS A 166 -7.51 -14.66 2.28
N GLU A 167 -8.18 -15.81 2.37
CA GLU A 167 -8.44 -16.53 3.62
C GLU A 167 -7.26 -17.40 4.07
#